data_AF-A0A821DAS9-F1
#
_entry.id   AF-A0A821DAS9-F1
#
_cell.length_a   1.000
_cell.length_b   1.000
_cell.length_c   1.000
_cell.angle_alpha   90.00
_cell.angle_beta   90.00
_cell.angle_gamma   90.00
#
_symmetry.space_group_name_H-M   'P 1'
#
loop_
_entity.id
_entity.type
_entity.pdbx_description
1 polymer ?
#
loop_
_entity_poly.entity_id
_entity_poly.type
_entity_poly.pdbx_seq_one_letter_code
_entity_poly.pdbx_strand_id
1 'polypeptide(L)' 'ICIIGDFRTSSPNEKALEATRLWIDCGIERDHATEAYYIITHRQL' A
#
# COMPACT_ATOMS: atom_id res chain seq x y z
N ILE A 1 2.53 3.12 5.49
CA ILE A 1 2.83 3.51 4.09
C ILE A 1 2.06 4.79 3.79
N CYS A 2 2.65 5.74 3.08
CA CYS A 2 1.98 6.97 2.65
C CYS A 2 2.24 7.21 1.17
N ILE A 3 1.19 7.37 0.37
CA ILE A 3 1.31 7.82 -1.03
C ILE A 3 1.28 9.34 -1.02
N ILE A 4 2.29 9.99 -1.61
CA ILE A 4 2.40 11.45 -1.63
C ILE A 4 1.31 12.03 -2.55
N GLY A 5 0.38 12.79 -1.98
CA GLY A 5 -0.68 13.49 -2.71
C GLY A 5 -1.93 13.73 -1.87
N ASP A 6 -2.93 14.37 -2.48
CA ASP A 6 -4.29 14.50 -1.92
C ASP A 6 -5.24 13.68 -2.79
N PHE A 7 -5.85 12.65 -2.20
CA PHE A 7 -6.70 11.67 -2.87
C PHE A 7 -8.14 11.71 -2.38
N ARG A 8 -8.60 12.86 -1.86
CA ARG A 8 -10.00 13.03 -1.41
C ARG A 8 -11.01 12.95 -2.55
N THR A 9 -10.63 13.37 -3.76
CA THR A 9 -11.51 13.45 -4.94
C THR A 9 -10.95 12.74 -6.17
N SER A 10 -9.76 12.16 -6.07
CA SER A 10 -9.07 11.49 -7.16
C SER A 10 -8.25 10.33 -6.64
N SER A 11 -7.95 9.37 -7.52
CA SER A 11 -7.07 8.26 -7.20
C SER A 11 -5.60 8.64 -7.44
N PRO A 12 -4.64 8.00 -6.73
CA PRO A 12 -3.25 7.99 -7.16
C PRO A 12 -3.11 7.48 -8.59
N ASN A 13 -2.04 7.90 -9.27
CA ASN A 13 -1.75 7.34 -10.59
C ASN A 13 -1.43 5.84 -10.50
N GLU A 14 -1.61 5.14 -11.61
CA GLU A 14 -1.46 3.69 -11.68
C GLU A 14 -0.07 3.20 -11.24
N LYS A 15 0.99 3.93 -11.62
CA LYS A 15 2.38 3.60 -11.24
C LYS A 15 2.61 3.68 -9.73
N ALA A 16 1.98 4.63 -9.03
CA ALA A 16 2.09 4.75 -7.58
C ALA A 16 1.39 3.58 -6.87
N LEU A 17 0.25 3.12 -7.41
CA LEU A 17 -0.46 1.95 -6.90
C LEU A 17 0.34 0.67 -7.15
N GLU A 18 0.90 0.52 -8.34
CA GLU A 18 1.77 -0.62 -8.70
C GLU A 18 3.01 -0.69 -7.81
N ALA A 19 3.72 0.44 -7.62
CA ALA A 19 4.87 0.49 -6.73
C ALA A 19 4.52 0.12 -5.27
N THR A 20 3.32 0.50 -4.80
CA THR A 20 2.85 0.15 -3.46
C THR A 20 2.60 -1.36 -3.34
N ARG A 21 2.04 -2.01 -4.36
CA ARG A 21 1.83 -3.47 -4.39
C ARG A 21 3.15 -4.22 -4.37
N LEU A 22 4.07 -3.86 -5.26
CA LEU A 22 5.41 -4.46 -5.33
C LEU A 22 6.18 -4.32 -4.01
N TRP A 23 6.02 -3.20 -3.31
CA TRP A 23 6.64 -3.01 -1.99
C TRP A 23 6.07 -3.97 -0.94
N ILE A 24 4.76 -4.20 -0.95
CA ILE A 24 4.10 -5.17 -0.05
C ILE A 24 4.54 -6.59 -0.39
N ASP A 25 4.51 -6.96 -1.67
CA ASP A 25 4.92 -8.30 -2.14
C ASP A 25 6.37 -8.58 -1.73
N CYS A 26 7.26 -7.60 -1.93
CA CYS A 26 8.65 -7.70 -1.51
C CYS A 26 8.81 -7.86 0.02
N GLY A 27 7.93 -7.26 0.80
CA GLY A 27 7.89 -7.46 2.25
C GLY A 27 7.48 -8.88 2.65
N ILE A 28 6.55 -9.49 1.91
CA ILE A 28 6.12 -10.88 2.11
C ILE A 28 7.24 -11.85 1.71
N GLU A 29 7.81 -11.68 0.51
CA GLU A 29 8.90 -12.52 -0.01
C GLU A 29 10.15 -12.54 0.89
N ARG A 30 10.35 -11.49 1.68
CA ARG A 30 11.49 -11.33 2.59
C ARG A 30 11.17 -11.65 4.05
N ASP A 31 10.03 -12.28 4.31
CA ASP A 31 9.55 -12.62 5.65
C ASP A 31 9.42 -11.40 6.60
N HIS A 32 9.25 -10.19 6.04
CA HIS A 32 8.98 -8.97 6.81
C HIS A 32 7.48 -8.76 7.06
N ALA A 33 6.63 -9.43 6.29
CA ALA A 33 5.19 -9.47 6.46
C ALA A 33 4.66 -10.89 6.21
N THR A 34 3.53 -11.23 6.82
CA THR A 34 2.84 -12.51 6.57
C THR A 34 1.98 -12.42 5.31
N GLU A 35 1.78 -13.54 4.61
CA GLU A 35 0.80 -13.66 3.51
C GLU A 35 -0.64 -13.33 3.97
N ALA A 36 -0.96 -13.56 5.24
CA ALA A 36 -2.29 -13.29 5.82
C ALA A 36 -2.44 -11.86 6.36
N TYR A 37 -1.80 -10.88 5.72
CA TYR A 37 -1.82 -9.48 6.15
C TYR A 37 -3.18 -8.82 5.88
N TYR A 38 -3.50 -7.81 6.70
CA TYR A 38 -4.67 -6.95 6.51
C TYR A 38 -4.23 -5.55 6.12
N ILE A 39 -4.87 -4.97 5.11
CA ILE A 39 -4.72 -3.56 4.79
C ILE A 39 -5.81 -2.78 5.50
N ILE A 40 -5.40 -1.81 6.32
CA ILE A 40 -6.29 -0.85 6.97
C ILE A 40 -5.88 0.56 6.57
N THR A 41 -6.88 1.42 6.35
CA THR A 41 -6.65 2.84 6.13
C THR A 41 -6.45 3.55 7.46
N HIS A 42 -5.71 4.66 7.47
CA HIS A 42 -5.48 5.46 8.68
C HIS A 42 -6.79 5.92 9.36
N ARG A 43 -7.91 6.02 8.63
CA ARG A 43 -9.22 6.45 9.17
C ARG A 43 -10.03 5.30 9.80
N GLN A 44 -9.66 4.04 9.54
CA GLN A 44 -10.32 2.87 10.13
C GLN A 44 -9.77 2.50 11.52
N LEU A 45 -8.70 3.17 11.96
CA LEU A 45 -8.08 3.04 13.27
C LEU A 45 -8.50 4.19 14.20
#